data_AF-A0A653CIE6-F1
#
_entry.id   AF-A0A653CIE6-F1
#
_cell.length_a   1.000
_cell.length_b   1.000
_cell.length_c   1.000
_cell.angle_alpha   90.00
_cell.angle_beta   90.00
_cell.angle_gamma   90.00
#
_symmetry.space_group_name_H-M   'P 1'
#
loop_
_entity.id
_entity.type
_entity.pdbx_description
1 polymer ?
#
loop_
_entity_poly.entity_id
_entity_poly.type
_entity_poly.pdbx_seq_one_letter_code
_entity_poly.pdbx_strand_id
1 'polypeptide(L)'
;IFACDGCAGFFKRSIRRNRKYVCKAKEEGACIIDKTHRNQCRACRLAKCQEAGMNKDAVQHERGPRTSTLRRQHMTNFFETQDPMFI
;
A
#
# COMPACT_ATOMS: atom_id res chain seq x y z
N ILE A 1 -18.42 4.40 -0.62
CA ILE A 1 -17.53 3.97 -1.73
C ILE A 1 -17.22 2.48 -1.57
N PHE A 2 -17.33 1.68 -2.62
CA PHE A 2 -16.98 0.26 -2.58
C PHE A 2 -15.66 0.02 -3.31
N ALA A 3 -14.73 -0.66 -2.66
CA ALA A 3 -13.45 -1.01 -3.25
C ALA A 3 -12.90 -2.30 -2.64
N CYS A 4 -12.21 -3.09 -3.46
CA CYS A 4 -11.49 -4.26 -2.96
C CYS A 4 -10.25 -3.85 -2.13
N ASP A 5 -9.78 -4.77 -1.29
CA ASP A 5 -8.60 -4.56 -0.42
C ASP A 5 -7.35 -4.15 -1.19
N GLY A 6 -7.17 -4.70 -2.39
CA GLY A 6 -6.03 -4.37 -3.24
C GLY A 6 -6.00 -2.88 -3.63
N CYS A 7 -7.15 -2.30 -3.96
CA CYS A 7 -7.24 -0.88 -4.31
C CYS A 7 -7.23 0.01 -3.08
N ALA A 8 -7.89 -0.38 -1.99
CA ALA A 8 -7.84 0.34 -0.72
C ALA A 8 -6.40 0.44 -0.18
N GLY A 9 -5.66 -0.67 -0.21
CA GLY A 9 -4.24 -0.70 0.19
C GLY A 9 -3.35 0.11 -0.75
N PHE A 10 -3.57 0.02 -2.07
CA PHE A 10 -2.85 0.82 -3.04
C PHE A 10 -3.06 2.33 -2.84
N PHE A 11 -4.31 2.77 -2.66
CA PHE A 11 -4.66 4.17 -2.43
C PHE A 11 -4.00 4.69 -1.16
N LYS A 12 -4.14 3.99 -0.02
CA LYS A 12 -3.47 4.36 1.24
C LYS A 12 -1.96 4.55 1.08
N ARG A 13 -1.27 3.59 0.45
CA ARG A 13 0.19 3.69 0.23
C ARG A 13 0.57 4.84 -0.69
N SER A 14 -0.26 5.13 -1.68
CA SER A 14 -0.01 6.20 -2.65
C SER A 14 -0.15 7.58 -1.98
N ILE A 15 -1.22 7.80 -1.22
CA ILE A 15 -1.47 9.06 -0.52
C ILE A 15 -0.44 9.30 0.59
N ARG A 16 -0.20 8.32 1.47
CA ARG A 16 0.73 8.48 2.61
C ARG A 16 2.15 8.84 2.20
N ARG A 17 2.62 8.27 1.09
CA ARG A 17 3.97 8.51 0.58
C ARG A 17 4.00 9.57 -0.51
N ASN A 18 2.90 10.31 -0.69
CA ASN A 18 2.70 11.32 -1.73
C ASN A 18 3.24 10.87 -3.11
N ARG A 19 2.90 9.65 -3.52
CA ARG A 19 3.46 9.03 -4.73
C ARG A 19 2.85 9.67 -5.96
N LYS A 20 3.71 10.25 -6.79
CA LYS A 20 3.37 10.69 -8.14
C LYS A 20 3.70 9.56 -9.11
N TYR A 21 2.73 9.19 -9.93
CA TYR A 21 2.89 8.16 -10.96
C TYR A 21 2.70 8.79 -12.33
N VAL A 22 3.45 8.30 -13.30
CA VAL A 22 3.36 8.73 -14.71
C VAL A 22 2.87 7.55 -15.54
N CYS A 23 1.91 7.80 -16.43
CA CYS A 23 1.44 6.81 -17.39
C CYS A 23 2.50 6.64 -18.49
N LYS A 24 2.71 5.41 -18.97
CA LYS A 24 3.65 5.12 -20.07
C LYS A 24 2.96 4.78 -21.39
N ALA A 25 1.63 4.85 -21.44
CA ALA A 25 0.88 4.62 -22.65
C ALA A 25 1.02 5.83 -23.60
N LYS A 26 0.81 5.60 -24.91
CA LYS A 26 0.78 6.68 -25.90
C LYS A 26 -0.34 7.69 -25.64
N GLU A 27 -1.46 7.20 -25.13
CA GLU A 27 -2.60 8.00 -24.68
C GLU A 27 -2.68 7.92 -23.14
N GLU A 28 -2.54 9.07 -22.49
CA GLU A 28 -2.62 9.15 -21.03
C GLU A 28 -4.05 8.90 -20.53
N GLY A 29 -4.20 8.25 -19.37
CA GLY A 29 -5.51 8.00 -18.76
C GLY A 29 -6.32 6.82 -19.34
N ALA A 30 -5.99 6.32 -20.54
CA ALA A 30 -6.77 5.29 -21.22
C ALA A 30 -6.45 3.83 -20.82
N CYS A 31 -5.61 3.59 -19.81
CA CYS A 31 -5.25 2.22 -19.43
C CYS A 31 -6.41 1.48 -18.76
N ILE A 32 -6.67 0.24 -19.20
CA ILE A 32 -7.71 -0.63 -18.62
C ILE A 32 -7.31 -1.04 -17.21
N ILE A 33 -8.18 -0.75 -16.24
CA ILE A 33 -8.00 -1.13 -14.82
C ILE A 33 -9.08 -2.14 -14.44
N ASP A 34 -8.73 -3.42 -14.55
CA ASP A 34 -9.52 -4.59 -14.15
C ASP A 34 -8.78 -5.42 -13.06
N LYS A 35 -9.33 -6.57 -12.66
CA LYS A 35 -8.74 -7.43 -11.61
C LYS A 35 -7.32 -7.91 -11.95
N THR A 36 -7.05 -8.20 -13.22
CA THR A 36 -5.81 -8.79 -13.73
C THR A 36 -4.76 -7.72 -14.05
N HIS A 37 -5.19 -6.62 -14.67
CA HIS A 37 -4.31 -5.60 -15.24
C HIS A 37 -4.19 -4.32 -14.41
N ARG A 38 -4.90 -4.20 -13.28
CA ARG A 38 -4.78 -3.03 -12.37
C ARG A 38 -3.36 -2.71 -11.89
N ASN A 39 -2.40 -3.62 -12.02
CA ASN A 39 -1.00 -3.36 -11.63
C ASN A 39 -0.15 -2.79 -12.78
N GLN A 40 -0.65 -2.80 -14.01
CA GLN A 40 0.10 -2.44 -15.22
C GLN A 40 0.34 -0.93 -15.33
N CYS A 41 -0.63 -0.10 -14.91
CA CYS A 41 -0.45 1.35 -14.84
C CYS A 41 -0.90 1.91 -13.48
N ARG A 42 0.08 2.32 -12.66
CA ARG A 42 -0.17 2.93 -11.34
C ARG A 42 -0.82 4.31 -11.43
N ALA A 43 -0.51 5.07 -12.47
CA ALA A 43 -1.09 6.40 -12.70
C ALA A 43 -2.61 6.30 -12.96
N CYS A 44 -3.01 5.54 -13.97
CA CYS A 44 -4.43 5.35 -14.30
C CYS A 44 -5.19 4.65 -13.17
N ARG A 45 -4.56 3.72 -12.43
CA ARG A 45 -5.18 3.13 -11.24
C ARG A 45 -5.46 4.16 -10.16
N LEU A 46 -4.51 5.06 -9.87
CA LEU A 46 -4.69 6.10 -8.85
C LEU A 46 -5.76 7.11 -9.27
N ALA A 47 -5.76 7.52 -10.54
CA ALA A 47 -6.79 8.38 -11.12
C ALA A 47 -8.18 7.73 -10.97
N LYS A 48 -8.34 6.45 -11.36
CA LYS A 48 -9.60 5.71 -11.20
C LYS A 48 -10.04 5.58 -9.74
N CYS A 49 -9.11 5.44 -8.79
CA CYS A 49 -9.44 5.45 -7.36
C CYS A 49 -10.04 6.80 -6.92
N GLN A 50 -9.48 7.92 -7.41
CA GLN A 50 -9.97 9.27 -7.12
C GLN A 50 -11.32 9.52 -7.79
N GLU A 51 -11.46 9.15 -9.07
CA GLU A 51 -12.69 9.26 -9.85
C GLU A 51 -13.84 8.45 -9.23
N ALA A 52 -13.55 7.25 -8.71
CA ALA A 52 -14.52 6.47 -7.96
C ALA A 52 -14.98 7.17 -6.66
N GLY A 53 -14.23 8.16 -6.15
CA GLY A 53 -14.56 8.91 -4.94
C GLY A 53 -13.79 8.47 -3.69
N MET A 54 -12.61 7.87 -3.84
CA MET A 54 -11.72 7.65 -2.69
C MET A 54 -11.17 8.99 -2.19
N ASN A 55 -11.47 9.33 -0.94
CA ASN A 55 -11.03 10.58 -0.33
C ASN A 55 -9.61 10.47 0.23
N LYS A 56 -8.68 11.30 -0.27
CA LYS A 56 -7.30 11.40 0.21
C LYS A 56 -7.22 11.88 1.66
N ASP A 57 -8.12 12.77 2.07
CA ASP A 57 -8.13 13.39 3.40
C ASP A 57 -8.63 12.41 4.48
N ALA A 58 -9.32 11.35 4.07
CA ALA A 58 -9.70 10.24 4.94
C ALA A 58 -8.55 9.26 5.24
N VAL A 59 -7.38 9.41 4.59
CA VAL A 59 -6.23 8.52 4.81
C VAL A 59 -5.46 8.97 6.04
N GLN A 60 -5.66 8.26 7.15
CA GLN A 60 -4.93 8.47 8.40
C GLN A 60 -3.42 8.17 8.27
N HIS A 61 -2.62 8.87 9.08
CA HIS A 61 -1.20 8.59 9.28
C HIS A 61 -0.94 7.14 9.69
N GLU A 62 0.32 6.69 9.53
CA GLU A 62 0.73 5.36 9.97
C GLU A 62 0.48 5.21 11.46
N ARG A 63 -0.09 4.05 11.84
CA ARG A 63 -0.19 3.68 13.24
C ARG A 63 1.15 3.08 13.65
N GLY A 64 1.55 3.30 14.89
CA GLY A 64 2.69 2.59 15.48
C GLY A 64 2.52 1.06 15.40
N PRO A 65 3.59 0.30 15.65
CA PRO A 65 3.53 -1.16 15.71
C PRO A 65 2.40 -1.59 16.66
N ARG A 66 1.63 -2.61 16.27
CA ARG A 66 0.63 -3.18 17.18
C ARG A 66 1.36 -3.81 18.37
N THR A 67 0.74 -3.78 19.55
CA THR A 67 1.29 -4.40 20.77
C THR A 67 1.68 -5.86 20.57
N SER A 68 0.92 -6.61 19.76
CA SER A 68 1.25 -7.99 19.37
C SER A 68 2.53 -8.08 18.52
N THR A 69 2.76 -7.10 17.63
CA THR A 69 4.00 -6.99 16.85
C THR A 69 5.19 -6.65 17.74
N LEU A 70 5.02 -5.75 18.71
CA LEU A 70 6.06 -5.41 19.68
C LEU A 70 6.44 -6.61 20.55
N ARG A 71 5.45 -7.37 21.05
CA ARG A 71 5.71 -8.61 21.81
C ARG A 71 6.48 -9.64 20.97
N ARG A 72 6.08 -9.82 19.70
CA ARG A 72 6.79 -10.71 18.78
C ARG A 72 8.22 -10.25 18.54
N GLN A 73 8.45 -8.96 18.32
CA GLN A 73 9.79 -8.39 18.13
C GLN A 73 10.66 -8.55 19.37
N HIS A 74 10.10 -8.31 20.56
CA HIS A 74 10.82 -8.56 21.81
C HIS A 74 11.20 -10.04 21.96
N MET A 75 10.30 -10.95 21.58
CA MET A 75 10.55 -12.40 21.62
C MET A 75 11.61 -12.82 20.58
N THR A 76 11.57 -12.31 19.35
CA THR A 76 12.60 -12.61 18.34
C THR A 76 13.97 -12.06 18.74
N ASN A 77 14.01 -10.82 19.24
CA ASN A 77 15.26 -10.19 19.69
C ASN A 77 15.86 -10.91 20.91
N PHE A 78 15.00 -11.44 21.80
CA PHE A 78 15.45 -12.25 22.93
C PHE A 78 16.18 -13.51 22.48
N PHE A 79 15.63 -14.28 21.55
CA PHE A 79 16.28 -15.47 21.00
C PHE A 79 17.57 -15.15 20.24
N GLU A 80 17.63 -14.02 19.53
CA GLU A 80 18.80 -13.58 18.78
C GLU A 80 19.99 -13.16 19.68
N THR A 81 19.71 -12.72 20.91
CA THR A 81 20.75 -12.25 21.85
C THR A 81 21.24 -13.31 22.85
N GLN A 82 20.55 -14.45 22.98
CA GLN A 82 20.85 -15.46 24.00
C GLN A 82 21.24 -16.84 23.47
N ASP A 83 21.22 -17.08 22.15
CA ASP A 83 21.55 -18.40 21.59
C ASP A 83 22.90 -18.39 20.82
N PRO A 84 24.01 -18.86 21.43
CA PRO A 84 25.31 -18.94 20.76
C PRO A 84 25.42 -20.08 19.72
N MET A 85 24.34 -20.85 19.44
CA MET A 85 24.39 -22.05 18.58
C MET A 85 23.80 -21.87 17.17
N PHE A 86 23.69 -20.64 16.65
CA PHE A 86 23.28 -20.37 15.26
C PHE A 86 24.45 -19.91 14.35
N ILE A 87 25.64 -20.51 14.52
CA ILE A 87 26.64 -20.71 13.46
C ILE A 87 27.04 -22.18 13.48
#